data_AF-A0A418EGK1-F1
#
_entry.id   AF-A0A418EGK1-F1
#
_cell.length_a   1.000
_cell.length_b   1.000
_cell.length_c   1.000
_cell.angle_alpha   90.00
_cell.angle_beta   90.00
_cell.angle_gamma   90.00
#
_symmetry.space_group_name_H-M   'P 1'
#
loop_
_entity.id
_entity.type
_entity.pdbx_description
1 polymer ?
#
loop_
_entity_poly.entity_id
_entity_poly.type
_entity_poly.pdbx_seq_one_letter_code
_entity_poly.pdbx_strand_id
1 'polypeptide(L)'
;MLDRYVKLKPFLPLMGVEEIDNLLLNVRQEHDIDLLLAKLIDINTVTLELQDEAITLADVRGLFDEVVGEFPSANERLRLGASIIQDPHFQTGVVK
;
A
#
# COMPACT_ATOMS: atom_id res chain seq x y z
N MET A 1 -9.12 1.31 6.84
CA MET A 1 -10.42 1.91 6.42
C MET A 1 -11.10 1.09 5.32
N LEU A 2 -10.44 0.76 4.21
CA LEU A 2 -11.02 -0.04 3.12
C LEU A 2 -11.40 -1.47 3.54
N ASP A 3 -10.51 -2.18 4.25
CA ASP A 3 -10.81 -3.53 4.79
C ASP A 3 -12.08 -3.54 5.66
N ARG A 4 -12.23 -2.52 6.51
CA ARG A 4 -13.44 -2.33 7.32
C ARG A 4 -14.67 -2.08 6.45
N TYR A 5 -14.55 -1.27 5.39
CA TYR A 5 -15.65 -1.05 4.45
C TYR A 5 -16.10 -2.36 3.80
N VAL A 6 -15.16 -3.17 3.27
CA VAL A 6 -15.44 -4.46 2.63
C VAL A 6 -16.15 -5.43 3.59
N LYS A 7 -15.72 -5.46 4.86
CA LYS A 7 -16.37 -6.27 5.91
C LYS A 7 -17.78 -5.79 6.25
N LEU A 8 -18.04 -4.49 6.20
CA LEU A 8 -19.35 -3.91 6.52
C LEU A 8 -20.32 -3.92 5.34
N LYS A 9 -19.81 -3.90 4.10
CA LYS A 9 -20.59 -3.81 2.87
C LYS A 9 -21.78 -4.79 2.78
N PRO A 10 -21.67 -6.09 3.15
CA PRO A 10 -22.80 -7.02 3.08
C PRO A 10 -23.99 -6.62 3.98
N PHE A 11 -23.73 -5.82 5.01
CA PHE A 11 -24.74 -5.39 5.98
C PHE A 11 -25.39 -4.05 5.64
N LEU A 12 -24.76 -3.24 4.77
CA LEU A 12 -25.27 -1.91 4.42
C LEU A 12 -26.68 -1.94 3.81
N PRO A 13 -26.99 -2.81 2.82
CA PRO A 13 -28.32 -2.90 2.24
C PRO A 13 -29.38 -3.45 3.21
N LEU A 14 -28.96 -4.17 4.26
CA LEU A 14 -29.87 -4.76 5.24
C LEU A 14 -30.41 -3.72 6.24
N MET A 15 -29.86 -2.51 6.27
CA MET A 15 -30.31 -1.45 7.18
C MET A 15 -31.59 -0.77 6.70
N GLY A 16 -31.96 -0.90 5.42
CA GLY A 16 -33.20 -0.33 4.87
C GLY A 16 -33.27 1.20 4.95
N VAL A 17 -32.11 1.86 4.89
CA VAL A 17 -31.98 3.32 4.92
C VAL A 17 -31.71 3.80 3.50
N GLU A 18 -32.68 4.51 2.91
CA GLU A 18 -32.63 4.95 1.51
C GLU A 18 -31.39 5.79 1.19
N GLU A 19 -30.95 6.64 2.13
CA GLU A 19 -29.74 7.45 1.98
C GLU A 19 -28.47 6.59 1.87
N ILE A 20 -28.44 5.40 2.49
CA ILE A 20 -27.31 4.47 2.42
C ILE A 20 -27.35 3.69 1.12
N ASP A 21 -28.55 3.27 0.69
CA ASP A 21 -28.73 2.58 -0.58
C ASP A 21 -28.28 3.45 -1.77
N ASN A 22 -28.56 4.74 -1.72
CA ASN A 22 -28.09 5.73 -2.70
C ASN A 22 -26.56 5.92 -2.74
N LEU A 23 -25.84 5.46 -1.70
CA LEU A 23 -24.38 5.52 -1.60
C LEU A 23 -23.70 4.18 -1.91
N LEU A 24 -24.46 3.12 -2.21
CA LEU A 24 -23.89 1.84 -2.60
C LEU A 24 -23.15 1.98 -3.92
N LEU A 25 -21.98 1.33 -3.98
CA LEU A 25 -21.13 1.38 -5.15
C LEU A 25 -21.72 0.53 -6.27
N ASN A 26 -21.52 1.00 -7.50
CA ASN A 26 -21.82 0.18 -8.66
C ASN A 26 -20.73 -0.90 -8.86
N VAL A 27 -21.02 -1.89 -9.70
CA VAL A 27 -20.14 -3.04 -9.97
C VAL A 27 -18.71 -2.64 -10.36
N ARG A 28 -18.55 -1.55 -11.13
CA ARG A 28 -17.22 -1.07 -11.53
C ARG A 28 -16.46 -0.50 -10.35
N GLN A 29 -17.11 0.34 -9.55
CA GLN A 29 -16.51 0.91 -8.35
C GLN A 29 -16.16 -0.18 -7.32
N GLU A 30 -16.97 -1.23 -7.23
CA GLU A 30 -16.68 -2.39 -6.38
C GLU A 30 -15.41 -3.12 -6.80
N HIS A 31 -15.27 -3.39 -8.11
CA HIS A 31 -14.05 -3.96 -8.65
C HIS A 31 -12.83 -3.06 -8.41
N ASP A 32 -12.98 -1.75 -8.55
CA ASP A 32 -11.91 -0.79 -8.26
C ASP A 32 -11.50 -0.82 -6.77
N ILE A 33 -12.44 -1.06 -5.85
CA ILE A 33 -12.16 -1.27 -4.43
C ILE A 33 -11.38 -2.55 -4.18
N ASP A 34 -11.75 -3.66 -4.83
CA ASP A 34 -11.05 -4.94 -4.66
C ASP A 34 -9.59 -4.82 -5.12
N LEU A 35 -9.35 -4.16 -6.26
CA LEU A 35 -8.00 -3.86 -6.74
C LEU A 35 -7.21 -2.97 -5.79
N LEU A 36 -7.87 -1.94 -5.22
CA LEU A 36 -7.23 -1.05 -4.26
C LEU A 36 -6.91 -1.78 -2.94
N LEU A 37 -7.79 -2.66 -2.49
CA LEU A 37 -7.57 -3.47 -1.29
C LEU A 37 -6.36 -4.38 -1.46
N ALA A 38 -6.25 -5.07 -2.61
CA ALA A 38 -5.09 -5.91 -2.91
C ALA A 38 -3.78 -5.10 -2.82
N LYS A 39 -3.71 -3.96 -3.52
CA LYS A 39 -2.54 -3.06 -3.48
C LYS A 39 -2.21 -2.58 -2.06
N LEU A 40 -3.22 -2.29 -1.25
CA LEU A 40 -3.02 -1.89 0.14
C LEU A 40 -2.48 -3.04 0.99
N ILE A 41 -2.91 -4.28 0.74
CA ILE A 41 -2.38 -5.47 1.42
C ILE A 41 -0.91 -5.69 1.06
N ASP A 42 -0.55 -5.58 -0.22
CA ASP A 42 0.81 -5.75 -0.71
C ASP A 42 1.75 -4.71 -0.08
N ILE A 43 1.38 -3.42 -0.16
CA ILE A 43 2.14 -2.33 0.46
C ILE A 43 2.22 -2.50 1.98
N ASN A 44 1.14 -2.94 2.63
CA ASN A 44 1.13 -3.16 4.07
C ASN A 44 2.11 -4.28 4.47
N THR A 45 2.19 -5.35 3.67
CA THR A 45 3.15 -6.45 3.89
C THR A 45 4.58 -5.92 3.88
N VAL A 46 4.95 -5.12 2.87
CA VAL A 46 6.27 -4.46 2.82
C VAL A 46 6.49 -3.56 4.03
N THR A 47 5.49 -2.77 4.44
CA THR A 47 5.65 -1.88 5.61
C THR A 47 5.83 -2.62 6.93
N LEU A 48 5.27 -3.83 7.06
CA LEU A 48 5.47 -4.69 8.21
C LEU A 48 6.87 -5.29 8.22
N GLU A 49 7.36 -5.72 7.05
CA GLU A 49 8.73 -6.22 6.92
C GLU A 49 9.77 -5.14 7.25
N LEU A 50 9.54 -3.90 6.80
CA LEU A 50 10.37 -2.74 7.15
C LEU A 50 10.37 -2.38 8.65
N GLN A 51 9.41 -2.89 9.42
CA GLN A 51 9.35 -2.69 10.87
C GLN A 51 10.06 -3.80 11.65
N ASP A 52 10.55 -4.85 10.97
CA ASP A 52 11.33 -5.89 11.61
C ASP A 52 12.66 -5.33 12.13
N GLU A 53 12.96 -5.56 13.41
CA GLU A 53 14.21 -5.11 14.04
C GLU A 53 15.45 -5.79 13.44
N ALA A 54 15.29 -6.95 12.80
CA ALA A 54 16.36 -7.71 12.19
C ALA A 54 16.66 -7.32 10.73
N ILE A 55 15.87 -6.43 10.12
CA ILE A 55 16.02 -6.09 8.70
C ILE A 55 17.34 -5.35 8.43
N THR A 56 18.05 -5.74 7.37
CA THR A 56 19.27 -5.06 6.95
C THR A 56 18.97 -3.92 5.98
N LEU A 57 19.89 -2.95 5.85
CA LEU A 57 19.74 -1.91 4.82
C LEU A 57 19.72 -2.45 3.38
N ALA A 58 20.33 -3.62 3.14
CA ALA A 58 20.27 -4.30 1.86
C ALA A 58 18.87 -4.83 1.57
N ASP A 59 18.23 -5.43 2.58
CA ASP A 59 16.84 -5.92 2.47
C ASP A 59 15.86 -4.76 2.26
N VAL A 60 16.02 -3.66 3.01
CA VAL A 60 15.24 -2.42 2.83
C VAL A 60 15.35 -1.91 1.38
N ARG A 61 16.56 -1.91 0.80
CA ARG A 61 16.78 -1.50 -0.60
C ARG A 61 16.07 -2.44 -1.58
N GLY A 62 16.17 -3.75 -1.35
CA GLY A 62 15.47 -4.76 -2.15
C GLY A 62 13.95 -4.53 -2.16
N LEU A 63 13.35 -4.33 -0.99
CA LEU A 63 11.92 -4.03 -0.85
C LEU A 63 11.53 -2.74 -1.57
N PHE A 64 12.36 -1.69 -1.51
CA PHE A 64 12.09 -0.46 -2.23
C PHE A 64 12.18 -0.62 -3.75
N ASP A 65 13.13 -1.41 -4.25
CA ASP A 65 13.22 -1.71 -5.68
C ASP A 65 12.02 -2.51 -6.18
N GLU A 66 11.52 -3.47 -5.38
CA GLU A 66 10.29 -4.21 -5.66
C GLU A 66 9.08 -3.28 -5.72
N VAL A 67 8.89 -2.42 -4.70
CA VAL A 67 7.80 -1.43 -4.68
C VAL A 67 7.88 -0.47 -5.87
N VAL A 68 9.07 -0.06 -6.31
CA VAL A 68 9.22 0.80 -7.50
C VAL A 68 8.90 0.04 -8.78
N GLY A 69 9.22 -1.25 -8.85
CA GLY A 69 8.87 -2.12 -9.97
C GLY A 69 7.36 -2.27 -10.14
N GLU A 70 6.64 -2.50 -9.04
CA GLU A 70 5.18 -2.66 -9.05
C GLU A 70 4.42 -1.32 -9.11
N PHE A 71 4.95 -0.29 -8.46
CA PHE A 71 4.36 1.05 -8.38
C PHE A 71 5.35 2.10 -8.91
N PRO A 72 5.41 2.31 -10.24
CA PRO A 72 6.33 3.27 -10.84
C PRO A 72 6.19 4.71 -10.31
N SER A 73 5.01 5.08 -9.78
CA SER A 73 4.80 6.37 -9.12
C SER A 73 5.63 6.54 -7.84
N ALA A 74 6.07 5.47 -7.19
CA ALA A 74 6.93 5.50 -6.01
C ALA A 74 8.38 5.87 -6.34
N ASN A 75 8.76 5.84 -7.62
CA ASN A 75 10.13 6.09 -8.08
C ASN A 75 10.66 7.45 -7.60
N GLU A 76 9.83 8.50 -7.61
CA GLU A 76 10.23 9.84 -7.14
C GLU A 76 10.68 9.88 -5.68
N ARG A 77 10.25 8.91 -4.87
CA ARG A 77 10.50 8.88 -3.42
C ARG A 77 11.42 7.74 -2.99
N LEU A 78 11.37 6.60 -3.67
CA LEU A 78 12.06 5.38 -3.24
C LEU A 78 13.28 5.02 -4.10
N ARG A 79 13.46 5.66 -5.26
CA ARG A 79 14.63 5.37 -6.11
C ARG A 79 15.94 5.78 -5.47
N LEU A 80 17.03 5.20 -5.97
CA LEU A 80 18.38 5.69 -5.72
C LEU A 80 18.52 7.17 -6.14
N GLY A 81 19.00 8.02 -5.23
CA GLY A 81 19.10 9.46 -5.48
C GLY A 81 17.76 10.20 -5.47
N ALA A 82 16.70 9.62 -4.90
CA ALA A 82 15.48 10.38 -4.60
C ALA A 82 15.82 11.56 -3.68
N SER A 83 15.28 12.75 -3.99
CA SER A 83 15.60 14.00 -3.26
C SER A 83 15.20 13.98 -1.78
N ILE A 84 14.30 13.06 -1.41
CA ILE A 84 13.87 12.84 -0.03
C ILE A 84 14.94 12.14 0.81
N ILE A 85 15.88 11.41 0.19
CA ILE A 85 16.91 10.65 0.91
C ILE A 85 18.09 11.57 1.18
N GLN A 86 18.28 11.93 2.44
CA GLN A 86 19.36 12.85 2.85
C GLN A 86 20.69 12.14 3.11
N ASP A 87 20.68 10.84 3.40
CA ASP A 87 21.90 10.06 3.64
C ASP A 87 22.26 9.19 2.41
N PRO A 88 23.41 9.43 1.75
CA PRO A 88 23.89 8.59 0.66
C PRO A 88 24.16 7.12 1.04
N HIS A 89 24.53 6.83 2.29
CA HIS A 89 24.83 5.46 2.73
C HIS A 89 23.56 4.62 2.87
N PHE A 90 22.43 5.28 3.18
CA PHE A 90 21.12 4.63 3.14
C PHE A 90 20.77 4.18 1.71
N GLN A 91 21.25 4.89 0.68
CA GLN A 91 20.94 4.57 -0.71
C GLN A 91 21.68 3.32 -1.19
N THR A 92 22.93 3.12 -0.78
CA THR A 92 23.72 1.99 -1.27
C THR A 92 23.32 0.66 -0.65
N GLY A 93 22.57 0.65 0.47
CA GLY A 93 22.20 -0.59 1.17
C GLY A 93 23.40 -1.35 1.75
N VAL A 94 24.60 -0.77 1.69
CA VAL A 94 25.84 -1.38 2.16
C VAL A 94 26.09 -0.87 3.58
N VAL A 95 25.81 -1.70 4.57
CA VAL A 95 26.36 -1.53 5.92
C VAL A 95 27.85 -1.92 5.85
N LYS A 96 28.74 -1.08 6.37
CA LYS A 96 30.15 -1.47 6.60
C LYS A 96 30.26 -2.45 7.76
#